data_AF-A0A4D4KVT0-F1
#
_entry.id   AF-A0A4D4KVT0-F1
#
_cell.length_a   1.000
_cell.length_b   1.000
_cell.length_c   1.000
_cell.angle_alpha   90.00
_cell.angle_beta   90.00
_cell.angle_gamma   90.00
#
_symmetry.space_group_name_H-M   'P 1'
#
loop_
_entity.id
_entity.type
_entity.pdbx_description
1 polymer ?
#
loop_
_entity_poly.entity_id
_entity_poly.type
_entity_poly.pdbx_seq_one_letter_code
_entity_poly.pdbx_strand_id
1 'polypeptide(L)'
;MCGACGERGAFDWARPWTAGVAARRAVGLAAARAVDRPGVRVVAGSGGWLVTGPTGAATACEGLGALVAAVRRWAPGAEPAPRDPARPSGPLSVPAEEDRRAGVVLRVAPGGARHADAALGGPGEAAVVDCEATARAVLAALASPRWSPRRYLERVEGVAEDWARPAPLLRAPPGGPDPCAQAADTMVRLEWARQSGRLDGDALAARGPLGPAAEYDVEIRDGQVVRARTRYLPERAIGATTASVSDARSLGDSSTSSPRRPAETQIVS
;
A
#
# COMPACT_ATOMS: atom_id res chain seq x y z
N MET A 1 -2.49 2.44 28.69
CA MET A 1 -2.71 1.58 27.52
C MET A 1 -4.21 1.46 27.32
N CYS A 2 -4.77 1.98 26.23
CA CYS A 2 -6.20 1.81 25.90
C CYS A 2 -6.38 0.47 25.15
N GLY A 3 -7.22 -0.41 25.69
CA GLY A 3 -7.38 -1.80 25.25
C GLY A 3 -7.96 -2.01 23.84
N ALA A 4 -8.32 -0.94 23.12
CA ALA A 4 -8.87 -1.03 21.76
C ALA A 4 -7.80 -1.12 20.66
N CYS A 5 -6.54 -0.78 20.96
CA CYS A 5 -5.46 -0.72 19.97
C CYS A 5 -4.47 -1.91 20.04
N GLY A 6 -4.59 -2.77 21.05
CA GLY A 6 -3.55 -3.73 21.44
C GLY A 6 -3.21 -4.79 20.40
N GLU A 7 -4.20 -5.28 19.64
CA GLU A 7 -3.98 -6.37 18.67
C GLU A 7 -3.75 -5.86 17.24
N ARG A 8 -4.21 -4.64 16.94
CA ARG A 8 -4.12 -4.06 15.59
C ARG A 8 -2.67 -3.82 15.13
N GLY A 9 -1.67 -3.86 16.01
CA GLY A 9 -0.27 -3.57 15.70
C GLY A 9 0.70 -4.76 15.68
N ALA A 10 0.25 -6.00 15.95
CA ALA A 10 1.15 -7.13 16.18
C ALA A 10 1.87 -7.66 14.92
N PHE A 11 1.36 -7.36 13.72
CA PHE A 11 1.92 -7.82 12.46
C PHE A 11 2.11 -6.66 11.47
N ASP A 12 3.32 -6.47 10.96
CA ASP A 12 3.59 -5.49 9.91
C ASP A 12 3.13 -6.02 8.55
N TRP A 13 1.86 -5.78 8.23
CA TRP A 13 1.24 -6.23 6.98
C TRP A 13 1.90 -5.63 5.72
N ALA A 14 2.58 -4.49 5.84
CA ALA A 14 3.28 -3.84 4.74
C ALA A 14 4.74 -4.29 4.59
N ARG A 15 5.23 -5.20 5.45
CA ARG A 15 6.63 -5.65 5.50
C ARG A 15 7.23 -6.04 4.14
N PRO A 16 6.52 -6.76 3.25
CA PRO A 16 7.08 -7.12 1.94
C PRO A 16 7.48 -5.88 1.10
N TRP A 17 6.74 -4.79 1.24
CA TRP A 17 6.93 -3.55 0.47
C TRP A 17 7.88 -2.56 1.14
N THR A 18 8.21 -2.77 2.41
CA THR A 18 9.10 -1.91 3.22
C THR A 18 10.44 -2.59 3.53
N ALA A 19 10.78 -3.69 2.86
CA ALA A 19 12.01 -4.44 3.09
C ALA A 19 13.29 -3.66 2.73
N GLY A 20 13.25 -2.79 1.71
CA GLY A 20 14.38 -1.97 1.28
C GLY A 20 14.52 -0.65 2.05
N VAL A 21 15.75 -0.18 2.26
CA VAL A 21 16.02 1.11 2.94
C VAL A 21 15.38 2.29 2.18
N ALA A 22 15.40 2.27 0.85
CA ALA A 22 14.75 3.31 0.04
C ALA A 22 13.23 3.36 0.27
N ALA A 23 12.56 2.21 0.27
CA ALA A 23 11.13 2.11 0.57
C ALA A 23 10.81 2.55 2.00
N ARG A 24 11.63 2.19 2.99
CA ARG A 24 11.47 2.69 4.37
C ARG A 24 11.66 4.19 4.45
N ARG A 25 12.62 4.77 3.74
CA ARG A 25 12.79 6.24 3.67
C ARG A 25 11.55 6.90 3.08
N ALA A 26 10.99 6.35 2.00
CA ALA A 26 9.76 6.86 1.39
C ALA A 26 8.57 6.81 2.37
N VAL A 27 8.38 5.69 3.07
CA VAL A 27 7.33 5.56 4.10
C VAL A 27 7.57 6.50 5.28
N GLY A 28 8.82 6.67 5.72
CA GLY A 28 9.16 7.60 6.79
C GLY A 28 8.88 9.05 6.41
N LEU A 29 9.20 9.44 5.18
CA LEU A 29 8.87 10.76 4.63
C LEU A 29 7.36 10.97 4.53
N ALA A 30 6.62 9.98 4.03
CA ALA A 30 5.15 10.01 3.99
C ALA A 30 4.54 10.18 5.39
N ALA A 31 5.03 9.44 6.37
CA ALA A 31 4.58 9.52 7.76
C ALA A 31 4.87 10.90 8.39
N ALA A 32 6.06 11.46 8.17
CA ALA A 32 6.40 12.79 8.66
C ALA A 32 5.50 13.89 8.03
N ARG A 33 5.27 13.81 6.72
CA ARG A 33 4.38 14.73 5.99
C ARG A 33 2.92 14.59 6.40
N ALA A 34 2.45 13.38 6.69
CA ALA A 34 1.08 13.13 7.14
C ALA A 34 0.75 13.82 8.47
N VAL A 35 1.74 14.07 9.33
CA VAL A 35 1.55 14.83 10.58
C VAL A 35 1.55 16.34 10.34
N ASP A 36 2.37 16.82 9.39
CA ASP A 36 2.60 18.23 9.07
C ASP A 36 2.88 19.10 10.32
N ARG A 37 3.71 18.57 11.24
CA ARG A 37 4.10 19.25 12.46
C ARG A 37 5.61 19.51 12.51
N PRO A 38 6.05 20.77 12.67
CA PRO A 38 7.46 21.09 12.90
C PRO A 38 8.04 20.32 14.09
N GLY A 39 9.29 19.87 13.95
CA GLY A 39 10.02 19.16 15.00
C GLY A 39 9.78 17.64 15.04
N VAL A 40 8.80 17.11 14.31
CA VAL A 40 8.68 15.65 14.11
C VAL A 40 9.65 15.21 13.01
N ARG A 41 10.49 14.21 13.32
CA ARG A 41 11.45 13.64 12.37
C ARG A 41 11.32 12.12 12.35
N VAL A 42 11.46 11.53 11.16
CA VAL A 42 11.44 10.08 10.98
C VAL A 42 12.71 9.68 10.23
N VAL A 43 13.51 8.81 10.83
CA VAL A 43 14.73 8.28 10.23
C VAL A 43 14.55 6.78 9.99
N ALA A 44 14.78 6.32 8.76
CA ALA A 44 14.71 4.91 8.41
C ALA A 44 16.08 4.22 8.59
N GLY A 45 16.08 3.05 9.23
CA GLY A 45 17.25 2.19 9.44
C GLY A 45 17.07 0.80 8.80
N SER A 46 17.94 -0.15 9.15
CA SER A 46 17.82 -1.55 8.71
C SER A 46 16.66 -2.30 9.38
N GLY A 47 16.35 -1.96 10.65
CA GLY A 47 15.32 -2.62 11.47
C GLY A 47 13.98 -1.87 11.58
N GLY A 48 13.75 -0.80 10.79
CA GLY A 48 12.51 -0.01 10.86
C GLY A 48 12.78 1.49 10.86
N TRP A 49 12.12 2.21 11.76
CA TRP A 49 12.17 3.67 11.87
C TRP A 49 12.46 4.13 13.29
N LEU A 50 13.11 5.28 13.40
CA LEU A 50 13.20 6.06 14.62
C LEU A 50 12.39 7.35 14.44
N VAL A 51 11.38 7.53 15.28
CA VAL A 51 10.54 8.74 15.32
C VAL A 51 11.03 9.63 16.46
N THR A 52 11.46 10.84 16.15
CA THR A 52 11.81 11.86 17.14
C THR A 52 10.74 12.94 17.15
N GLY A 53 10.15 13.20 18.32
CA GLY A 53 9.15 14.24 18.51
C GLY A 53 9.75 15.63 18.78
N PRO A 54 8.91 16.68 18.84
CA PRO A 54 9.38 18.06 19.06
C PRO A 54 10.11 18.28 20.38
N THR A 55 9.87 17.43 21.38
CA THR A 55 10.53 17.47 22.70
C THR A 55 11.87 16.72 22.74
N GLY A 56 12.31 16.14 21.60
CA GLY A 56 13.49 15.29 21.53
C GLY A 56 13.24 13.82 21.93
N ALA A 57 12.06 13.49 22.46
CA ALA A 57 11.70 12.10 22.77
C ALA A 57 11.72 11.23 21.51
N ALA A 58 12.38 10.08 21.57
CA ALA A 58 12.54 9.16 20.45
C ALA A 58 11.77 7.85 20.68
N THR A 59 11.25 7.24 19.61
CA THR A 59 10.52 5.98 19.65
C THR A 59 10.94 5.12 18.46
N ALA A 60 11.48 3.93 18.75
CA ALA A 60 11.80 2.94 17.73
C ALA A 60 10.52 2.23 17.27
N CYS A 61 10.39 2.05 15.96
CA CYS A 61 9.21 1.48 15.32
C CYS A 61 9.65 0.40 14.33
N GLU A 62 9.28 -0.86 14.58
CA GLU A 62 9.72 -1.99 13.77
C GLU A 62 8.88 -2.20 12.49
N GLY A 63 7.66 -1.66 12.47
CA GLY A 63 6.69 -1.85 11.39
C GLY A 63 5.85 -0.61 11.09
N LEU A 64 5.11 -0.63 9.98
CA LEU A 64 4.27 0.49 9.54
C LEU A 64 3.25 0.90 10.61
N GLY A 65 2.62 -0.08 11.28
CA GLY A 65 1.65 0.21 12.34
C GLY A 65 2.27 0.94 13.53
N ALA A 66 3.44 0.49 14.01
CA ALA A 66 4.17 1.16 15.08
C ALA A 66 4.58 2.59 14.68
N LEU A 67 5.06 2.76 13.45
CA LEU A 67 5.42 4.07 12.90
C LEU A 67 4.22 5.02 12.90
N VAL A 68 3.09 4.60 12.33
CA VAL A 68 1.89 5.44 12.24
C VAL A 68 1.35 5.78 13.63
N ALA A 69 1.32 4.81 14.56
CA ALA A 69 0.91 5.08 15.94
C ALA A 69 1.83 6.11 16.62
N ALA A 70 3.15 6.01 16.41
CA ALA A 70 4.13 6.92 17.01
C ALA A 70 4.03 8.35 16.46
N VAL A 71 3.77 8.52 15.16
CA VAL A 71 3.65 9.87 14.56
C VAL A 71 2.27 10.50 14.82
N ARG A 72 1.20 9.70 14.85
CA ARG A 72 -0.19 10.15 15.07
C ARG A 72 -0.39 10.91 16.37
N ARG A 73 0.36 10.56 17.42
CA ARG A 73 0.29 11.26 18.72
C ARG A 73 0.63 12.75 18.64
N TRP A 74 1.28 13.17 17.54
CA TRP A 74 1.68 14.55 17.28
C TRP A 74 0.82 15.25 16.24
N ALA A 75 -0.15 14.54 15.65
CA ALA A 75 -1.04 15.09 14.64
C ALA A 75 -2.04 16.06 15.29
N PRO A 76 -2.29 17.23 14.69
CA PRO A 76 -3.25 18.19 15.23
C PRO A 76 -4.71 17.73 15.10
N GLY A 77 -4.98 16.69 14.32
CA GLY A 77 -6.33 16.17 14.08
C GLY A 77 -6.37 14.66 13.84
N ALA A 78 -7.59 14.14 13.67
CA ALA A 78 -7.84 12.71 13.46
C ALA A 78 -7.40 12.22 12.07
N GLU A 79 -7.40 13.11 11.07
CA GLU A 79 -7.03 12.82 9.69
C GLU A 79 -5.58 13.27 9.39
N PRO A 80 -4.85 12.55 8.52
CA PRO A 80 -3.54 12.98 8.10
C PRO A 80 -3.64 14.22 7.21
N ALA A 81 -2.63 15.09 7.27
CA ALA A 81 -2.51 16.28 6.43
C ALA A 81 -2.74 15.94 4.95
N PRO A 82 -3.30 16.85 4.12
CA PRO A 82 -3.57 16.59 2.72
C PRO A 82 -2.33 16.13 1.95
N ARG A 83 -2.55 15.29 0.94
CA ARG A 83 -1.46 14.83 0.08
C ARG A 83 -1.06 15.99 -0.84
N ASP A 84 0.24 16.20 -1.01
CA ASP A 84 0.78 16.99 -2.11
C ASP A 84 1.21 16.03 -3.23
N PRO A 85 0.41 15.87 -4.31
CA PRO A 85 0.79 15.01 -5.41
C PRO A 85 2.08 15.48 -6.09
N ALA A 86 2.36 16.78 -6.13
CA ALA A 86 3.56 17.33 -6.79
C ALA A 86 4.86 16.96 -6.06
N ARG A 87 4.77 16.50 -4.81
CA ARG A 87 5.89 16.08 -3.99
C ARG A 87 5.65 14.67 -3.43
N PRO A 88 5.62 13.63 -4.27
CA PRO A 88 5.40 12.26 -3.80
C PRO A 88 6.51 11.82 -2.84
N SER A 89 6.20 10.90 -1.91
CA SER A 89 7.18 10.48 -0.89
C SER A 89 8.14 9.40 -1.37
N GLY A 90 7.82 8.70 -2.46
CA GLY A 90 8.70 7.75 -3.13
C GLY A 90 8.11 6.34 -3.25
N PRO A 91 8.80 5.48 -4.01
CA PRO A 91 8.32 4.13 -4.30
C PRO A 91 8.49 3.17 -3.12
N LEU A 92 7.73 2.08 -3.20
CA LEU A 92 7.87 0.91 -2.33
C LEU A 92 8.77 -0.14 -2.98
N SER A 93 9.20 -1.14 -2.21
CA SER A 93 9.91 -2.30 -2.74
C SER A 93 8.94 -3.23 -3.47
N VAL A 94 9.40 -3.79 -4.59
CA VAL A 94 8.73 -4.92 -5.25
C VAL A 94 9.33 -6.20 -4.66
N PRO A 95 8.54 -7.05 -3.98
CA PRO A 95 9.02 -8.35 -3.53
C PRO A 95 9.57 -9.18 -4.71
N ALA A 96 10.52 -10.07 -4.45
CA ALA A 96 11.05 -10.95 -5.50
C ALA A 96 10.16 -12.19 -5.74
N GLU A 97 9.42 -12.60 -4.72
CA GLU A 97 8.60 -13.81 -4.75
C GLU A 97 7.12 -13.48 -4.82
N GLU A 98 6.39 -14.32 -5.56
CA GLU A 98 4.93 -14.29 -5.58
C GLU A 98 4.33 -14.65 -4.22
N ASP A 99 3.16 -14.08 -3.94
CA ASP A 99 2.40 -14.43 -2.74
C ASP A 99 1.88 -15.86 -2.83
N ARG A 100 2.43 -16.74 -1.99
CA ARG A 100 2.07 -18.17 -1.91
C ARG A 100 0.92 -18.46 -0.96
N ARG A 101 0.34 -17.44 -0.32
CA ARG A 101 -0.81 -17.64 0.57
C ARG A 101 -2.01 -18.11 -0.24
N ALA A 102 -2.85 -18.93 0.39
CA ALA A 102 -4.09 -19.38 -0.24
C ALA A 102 -5.21 -18.34 -0.03
N GLY A 103 -5.93 -18.03 -1.11
CA GLY A 103 -7.15 -17.24 -1.03
C GLY A 103 -8.24 -18.01 -0.29
N VAL A 104 -9.06 -17.29 0.47
CA VAL A 104 -10.21 -17.86 1.19
C VAL A 104 -11.47 -17.08 0.88
N VAL A 105 -12.53 -17.81 0.53
CA VAL A 105 -13.90 -17.34 0.43
C VAL A 105 -14.57 -17.52 1.78
N LEU A 106 -14.90 -16.42 2.45
CA LEU A 106 -15.63 -16.46 3.71
C LEU A 106 -17.14 -16.53 3.43
N ARG A 107 -17.81 -17.57 3.93
CA ARG A 107 -19.26 -17.78 3.75
C ARG A 107 -19.96 -17.90 5.09
N VAL A 108 -21.08 -17.21 5.25
CA VAL A 108 -21.98 -17.43 6.39
C VAL A 108 -23.09 -18.39 5.95
N ALA A 109 -23.17 -19.56 6.57
CA ALA A 109 -24.18 -20.58 6.28
C ALA A 109 -24.48 -21.45 7.50
N PRO A 110 -25.72 -21.96 7.65
CA PRO A 110 -26.07 -22.89 8.73
C PRO A 110 -25.14 -24.11 8.75
N GLY A 111 -24.68 -24.50 9.93
CA GLY A 111 -23.78 -25.64 10.11
C GLY A 111 -22.29 -25.33 9.85
N GLY A 112 -21.93 -24.07 9.60
CA GLY A 112 -20.54 -23.63 9.54
C GLY A 112 -19.80 -23.73 10.88
N ALA A 113 -18.49 -23.48 10.84
CA ALA A 113 -17.67 -23.45 12.03
C ALA A 113 -18.09 -22.32 12.97
N ARG A 114 -18.02 -22.57 14.28
CA ARG A 114 -18.33 -21.59 15.34
C ARG A 114 -17.11 -20.80 15.82
N HIS A 115 -15.93 -21.15 15.31
CA HIS A 115 -14.66 -20.56 15.70
C HIS A 115 -13.82 -20.27 14.45
N ALA A 116 -13.17 -19.10 14.44
CA ALA A 116 -12.39 -18.64 13.31
C ALA A 116 -11.24 -19.59 12.93
N ASP A 117 -10.51 -20.09 13.93
CA ASP A 117 -9.40 -21.04 13.71
C ASP A 117 -9.87 -22.35 13.07
N ALA A 118 -11.04 -22.85 13.47
CA ALA A 118 -11.63 -24.06 12.88
C ALA A 118 -12.04 -23.80 11.42
N ALA A 119 -12.62 -22.63 11.14
CA ALA A 119 -13.00 -22.23 9.79
C ALA A 119 -11.78 -22.11 8.85
N LEU A 120 -10.66 -21.57 9.34
CA LEU A 120 -9.43 -21.36 8.55
C LEU A 120 -8.52 -22.60 8.48
N GLY A 121 -8.66 -23.51 9.45
CA GLY A 121 -7.89 -24.76 9.52
C GLY A 121 -8.37 -25.87 8.60
N GLY A 122 -9.57 -25.74 8.03
CA GLY A 122 -10.12 -26.70 7.09
C GLY A 122 -9.27 -26.83 5.80
N PRO A 123 -9.24 -28.03 5.19
CA PRO A 123 -8.69 -28.18 3.84
C PRO A 123 -9.61 -27.44 2.85
N GLY A 124 -9.01 -26.65 1.95
CA GLY A 124 -9.73 -25.97 0.87
C GLY A 124 -9.69 -24.44 0.92
N GLU A 125 -10.49 -23.85 0.04
CA GLU A 125 -10.53 -22.41 -0.26
C GLU A 125 -11.74 -21.71 0.39
N ALA A 126 -12.63 -22.44 1.06
CA ALA A 126 -13.82 -21.87 1.70
C ALA A 126 -13.71 -21.97 3.23
N ALA A 127 -13.90 -20.84 3.91
CA ALA A 127 -14.14 -20.78 5.35
C ALA A 127 -15.63 -20.56 5.57
N VAL A 128 -16.35 -21.61 5.95
CA VAL A 128 -17.79 -21.54 6.23
C VAL A 128 -18.01 -21.37 7.72
N VAL A 129 -18.74 -20.34 8.11
CA VAL A 129 -19.05 -20.02 9.51
C VAL A 129 -20.55 -19.94 9.73
N ASP A 130 -20.99 -20.20 10.97
CA ASP A 130 -22.40 -20.31 11.31
C ASP A 130 -23.13 -18.96 11.46
N CYS A 131 -22.40 -17.89 11.74
CA CYS A 131 -22.97 -16.57 11.96
C CYS A 131 -21.98 -15.44 11.63
N GLU A 132 -22.50 -14.22 11.55
CA GLU A 132 -21.72 -13.02 11.23
C GLU A 132 -20.69 -12.66 12.31
N ALA A 133 -20.98 -12.95 13.58
CA ALA A 133 -20.02 -12.72 14.67
C ALA A 133 -18.75 -13.57 14.47
N THR A 134 -18.92 -14.85 14.11
CA THR A 134 -17.81 -15.73 13.75
C THR A 134 -17.12 -15.25 12.47
N ALA A 135 -17.85 -14.70 11.50
CA ALA A 135 -17.28 -14.14 10.29
C ALA A 135 -16.33 -12.95 10.59
N ARG A 136 -16.73 -12.03 11.47
CA ARG A 136 -15.85 -10.93 11.93
C ARG A 136 -14.63 -11.46 12.69
N ALA A 137 -14.81 -12.50 13.50
CA ALA A 137 -13.70 -13.19 14.15
C ALA A 137 -12.73 -13.82 13.14
N VAL A 138 -13.21 -14.31 11.99
CA VAL A 138 -12.36 -14.77 10.89
C VAL A 138 -11.54 -13.62 10.29
N LEU A 139 -12.11 -12.43 10.11
CA LEU A 139 -11.36 -11.27 9.61
C LEU A 139 -10.21 -10.90 10.57
N ALA A 140 -10.47 -10.87 11.88
CA ALA A 140 -9.44 -10.63 12.89
C ALA A 140 -8.38 -11.75 12.88
N ALA A 141 -8.81 -13.01 12.75
CA ALA A 141 -7.89 -14.14 12.64
C ALA A 141 -7.00 -14.03 11.40
N LEU A 142 -7.53 -13.66 10.23
CA LEU A 142 -6.76 -13.46 9.00
C LEU A 142 -5.68 -12.37 9.14
N ALA A 143 -5.94 -11.32 9.94
CA ALA A 143 -4.96 -10.27 10.22
C ALA A 143 -3.91 -10.68 11.28
N SER A 144 -4.14 -11.77 12.01
CA SER A 144 -3.23 -12.24 13.06
C SER A 144 -1.92 -12.83 12.50
N PRO A 145 -0.80 -12.79 13.26
CA PRO A 145 0.47 -13.41 12.85
C PRO A 145 0.38 -14.91 12.53
N ARG A 146 -0.64 -15.61 13.05
CA ARG A 146 -0.84 -17.04 12.81
C ARG A 146 -1.32 -17.32 11.38
N TRP A 147 -2.25 -16.52 10.88
CA TRP A 147 -2.92 -16.78 9.60
C TRP A 147 -2.52 -15.83 8.48
N SER A 148 -2.11 -14.60 8.80
CA SER A 148 -1.70 -13.61 7.79
C SER A 148 -0.58 -14.08 6.86
N PRO A 149 0.35 -14.98 7.25
CA PRO A 149 1.35 -15.55 6.34
C PRO A 149 0.86 -16.78 5.56
N ARG A 150 -0.37 -17.25 5.81
CA ARG A 150 -0.91 -18.52 5.26
C ARG A 150 -2.10 -18.30 4.34
N ARG A 151 -2.98 -17.37 4.69
CA ARG A 151 -4.27 -17.13 4.04
C ARG A 151 -4.49 -15.63 3.84
N TYR A 152 -5.29 -15.29 2.84
CA TYR A 152 -5.87 -13.96 2.69
C TYR A 152 -7.34 -14.08 2.26
N LEU A 153 -8.11 -13.02 2.49
CA LEU A 153 -9.50 -12.98 2.05
C LEU A 153 -9.61 -12.69 0.56
N GLU A 154 -10.30 -13.58 -0.16
CA GLU A 154 -10.61 -13.40 -1.57
C GLU A 154 -11.93 -12.66 -1.75
N ARG A 155 -12.98 -13.10 -1.04
CA ARG A 155 -14.30 -12.46 -1.01
C ARG A 155 -15.13 -12.93 0.19
N VAL A 156 -16.22 -12.22 0.46
CA VAL A 156 -17.23 -12.58 1.45
C VAL A 156 -18.54 -12.89 0.73
N GLU A 157 -19.26 -13.92 1.16
CA GLU A 157 -20.56 -14.32 0.63
C GLU A 157 -21.56 -14.53 1.79
N GLY A 158 -22.84 -14.26 1.53
CA GLY A 158 -23.93 -14.51 2.50
C GLY A 158 -24.06 -13.47 3.62
N VAL A 159 -23.45 -12.29 3.48
CA VAL A 159 -23.52 -11.19 4.46
C VAL A 159 -23.85 -9.88 3.74
N ALA A 160 -24.83 -9.14 4.25
CA ALA A 160 -25.32 -7.90 3.64
C ALA A 160 -24.70 -6.61 4.21
N GLU A 161 -23.98 -6.73 5.31
CA GLU A 161 -23.30 -5.65 6.04
C GLU A 161 -22.23 -4.95 5.20
N ASP A 162 -21.97 -3.67 5.48
CA ASP A 162 -21.04 -2.84 4.71
C ASP A 162 -19.61 -3.38 4.69
N TRP A 163 -19.11 -3.87 5.84
CA TRP A 163 -17.80 -4.54 5.92
C TRP A 163 -17.67 -5.78 5.02
N ALA A 164 -18.78 -6.40 4.59
CA ALA A 164 -18.81 -7.60 3.76
C ALA A 164 -19.04 -7.33 2.27
N ARG A 165 -19.53 -6.14 1.90
CA ARG A 165 -19.77 -5.75 0.51
C ARG A 165 -18.46 -5.67 -0.29
N PRO A 166 -18.50 -5.73 -1.63
CA PRO A 166 -17.32 -5.45 -2.46
C PRO A 166 -16.69 -4.12 -2.06
N ALA A 167 -15.43 -4.14 -1.64
CA ALA A 167 -14.78 -2.96 -1.10
C ALA A 167 -14.60 -1.89 -2.20
N PRO A 168 -14.93 -0.62 -1.95
CA PRO A 168 -14.62 0.46 -2.87
C PRO A 168 -13.11 0.48 -3.13
N LEU A 169 -12.74 0.55 -4.40
CA LEU A 169 -11.35 0.47 -4.83
C LEU A 169 -10.76 1.86 -5.02
N LEU A 170 -9.81 2.23 -4.17
CA LEU A 170 -8.93 3.36 -4.38
C LEU A 170 -7.87 3.00 -5.42
N ARG A 171 -7.89 3.70 -6.56
CA ARG A 171 -6.82 3.69 -7.55
C ARG A 171 -6.14 5.04 -7.58
N ALA A 172 -4.85 5.05 -7.91
CA ALA A 172 -4.18 6.29 -8.27
C ALA A 172 -4.88 6.90 -9.50
N PRO A 173 -5.16 8.21 -9.51
CA PRO A 173 -5.78 8.86 -10.66
C PRO A 173 -4.89 8.74 -11.90
N PRO A 174 -5.45 8.49 -13.09
CA PRO A 174 -4.71 8.52 -14.34
C PRO A 174 -4.38 9.98 -14.66
N GLY A 175 -3.09 10.32 -14.66
CA GLY A 175 -2.63 11.70 -14.84
C GLY A 175 -2.16 12.31 -13.53
N GLY A 176 -0.85 12.37 -13.38
CA GLY A 176 -0.14 12.83 -12.18
C GLY A 176 1.32 12.39 -12.25
N PRO A 177 2.15 12.80 -11.27
CA PRO A 177 3.52 12.29 -11.16
C PRO A 177 3.51 10.77 -10.98
N ASP A 178 4.66 10.15 -11.28
CA ASP A 178 4.87 8.70 -11.27
C ASP A 178 4.04 8.00 -10.17
N PRO A 179 3.02 7.21 -10.54
CA PRO A 179 2.12 6.59 -9.58
C PRO A 179 2.85 5.60 -8.66
N CYS A 180 4.04 5.11 -9.04
CA CYS A 180 4.89 4.30 -8.15
C CYS A 180 5.42 5.16 -7.00
N ALA A 181 5.85 6.40 -7.28
CA ALA A 181 6.33 7.34 -6.26
C ALA A 181 5.25 7.69 -5.23
N GLN A 182 3.99 7.42 -5.56
CA GLN A 182 2.84 7.68 -4.70
C GLN A 182 2.50 6.53 -3.73
N ALA A 183 3.12 5.35 -3.87
CA ALA A 183 2.73 4.15 -3.14
C ALA A 183 2.93 4.27 -1.62
N ALA A 184 4.03 4.89 -1.17
CA ALA A 184 4.32 5.05 0.25
C ALA A 184 3.28 5.90 0.99
N ASP A 185 2.82 7.00 0.38
CA ASP A 185 1.79 7.84 0.99
C ASP A 185 0.45 7.10 1.12
N THR A 186 0.10 6.26 0.14
CA THR A 186 -1.11 5.44 0.20
C THR A 186 -1.04 4.47 1.37
N MET A 187 0.08 3.77 1.57
CA MET A 187 0.23 2.82 2.69
C MET A 187 0.08 3.51 4.05
N VAL A 188 0.73 4.67 4.23
CA VAL A 188 0.62 5.46 5.47
C VAL A 188 -0.83 5.89 5.73
N ARG A 189 -1.55 6.35 4.70
CA ARG A 189 -2.96 6.77 4.85
C ARG A 189 -3.90 5.61 5.15
N LEU A 190 -3.70 4.45 4.52
CA LEU A 190 -4.48 3.24 4.83
C LEU A 190 -4.30 2.83 6.29
N GLU A 191 -3.05 2.78 6.75
CA GLU A 191 -2.76 2.45 8.14
C GLU A 191 -3.34 3.50 9.09
N TRP A 192 -3.26 4.79 8.74
CA TRP A 192 -3.83 5.86 9.55
C TRP A 192 -5.34 5.73 9.69
N ALA A 193 -6.07 5.52 8.59
CA ALA A 193 -7.52 5.32 8.58
C ALA A 193 -7.92 4.06 9.38
N ARG A 194 -7.13 2.99 9.28
CA ARG A 194 -7.32 1.76 10.05
C ARG A 194 -7.17 1.98 11.55
N GLN A 195 -6.15 2.74 11.96
CA GLN A 195 -5.92 3.01 13.38
C GLN A 195 -6.78 4.15 13.94
N SER A 196 -7.45 4.94 13.12
CA SER A 196 -8.42 5.95 13.57
C SER A 196 -9.81 5.36 13.85
N GLY A 197 -10.02 4.07 13.53
CA GLY A 197 -11.33 3.42 13.65
C GLY A 197 -12.27 3.77 12.50
N ARG A 198 -11.84 4.56 11.51
CA ARG A 198 -12.67 4.98 10.37
C ARG A 198 -13.11 3.81 9.47
N LEU A 199 -12.49 2.65 9.63
CA LEU A 199 -12.79 1.44 8.85
C LEU A 199 -13.48 0.37 9.70
N ASP A 200 -13.93 0.71 10.92
CA ASP A 200 -14.68 -0.19 11.79
C ASP A 200 -16.12 -0.30 11.26
N GLY A 201 -16.58 -1.51 10.95
CA GLY A 201 -17.84 -1.75 10.25
C GLY A 201 -17.82 -1.53 8.73
N ASP A 202 -16.70 -1.08 8.16
CA ASP A 202 -16.57 -0.72 6.75
C ASP A 202 -15.53 -1.58 6.00
N ALA A 203 -15.50 -1.45 4.66
CA ALA A 203 -14.51 -2.07 3.80
C ALA A 203 -13.81 -1.04 2.90
N LEU A 204 -12.52 -1.23 2.65
CA LEU A 204 -11.73 -0.41 1.74
C LEU A 204 -10.67 -1.25 1.02
N ALA A 205 -10.58 -1.13 -0.29
CA ALA A 205 -9.51 -1.71 -1.08
C ALA A 205 -8.64 -0.63 -1.71
N ALA A 206 -7.35 -0.90 -1.85
CA ALA A 206 -6.41 -0.04 -2.54
C ALA A 206 -5.54 -0.87 -3.47
N ARG A 207 -5.41 -0.42 -4.72
CA ARG A 207 -4.46 -0.96 -5.69
C ARG A 207 -3.68 0.16 -6.35
N GLY A 208 -2.40 -0.09 -6.58
CA GLY A 208 -1.55 0.84 -7.30
C GLY A 208 -0.22 0.21 -7.67
N PRO A 209 0.52 0.86 -8.57
CA PRO A 209 1.75 0.31 -9.09
C PRO A 209 2.87 0.35 -8.05
N LEU A 210 3.66 -0.72 -8.04
CA LEU A 210 4.97 -0.82 -7.37
C LEU A 210 6.11 -0.66 -8.39
N GLY A 211 5.80 -0.83 -9.68
CA GLY A 211 6.71 -0.73 -10.81
C GLY A 211 5.98 -1.10 -12.11
N PRO A 212 6.71 -1.32 -13.21
CA PRO A 212 6.09 -1.58 -14.53
C PRO A 212 5.36 -2.94 -14.61
N ALA A 213 5.74 -3.90 -13.77
CA ALA A 213 5.24 -5.28 -13.82
C ALA A 213 4.57 -5.73 -12.51
N ALA A 214 4.33 -4.82 -11.57
CA ALA A 214 3.84 -5.18 -10.25
C ALA A 214 2.95 -4.10 -9.63
N GLU A 215 1.92 -4.53 -8.92
CA GLU A 215 1.00 -3.70 -8.15
C GLU A 215 0.87 -4.22 -6.73
N TYR A 216 0.62 -3.32 -5.77
CA TYR A 216 0.11 -3.71 -4.46
C TYR A 216 -1.40 -3.91 -4.53
N ASP A 217 -1.93 -4.87 -3.78
CA ASP A 217 -3.35 -5.10 -3.56
C ASP A 217 -3.60 -5.25 -2.05
N VAL A 218 -4.22 -4.23 -1.47
CA VAL A 218 -4.56 -4.16 -0.05
C VAL A 218 -6.07 -4.12 0.09
N GLU A 219 -6.60 -4.90 1.03
CA GLU A 219 -8.00 -4.86 1.43
C GLU A 219 -8.09 -4.84 2.96
N ILE A 220 -8.84 -3.87 3.47
CA ILE A 220 -9.14 -3.69 4.88
C ILE A 220 -10.64 -3.87 5.05
N ARG A 221 -11.06 -4.69 6.01
CA ARG A 221 -12.46 -4.90 6.39
C ARG A 221 -12.59 -4.89 7.90
N ASP A 222 -13.54 -4.12 8.43
CA ASP A 222 -13.79 -3.99 9.87
C ASP A 222 -12.50 -3.69 10.66
N GLY A 223 -11.69 -2.76 10.14
CA GLY A 223 -10.39 -2.38 10.70
C GLY A 223 -9.27 -3.44 10.58
N GLN A 224 -9.51 -4.58 9.95
CA GLN A 224 -8.56 -5.69 9.78
C GLN A 224 -7.95 -5.71 8.38
N VAL A 225 -6.63 -5.86 8.28
CA VAL A 225 -5.95 -6.05 6.99
C VAL A 225 -6.10 -7.52 6.58
N VAL A 226 -7.07 -7.80 5.71
CA VAL A 226 -7.46 -9.16 5.31
C VAL A 226 -6.82 -9.61 4.00
N ARG A 227 -6.27 -8.66 3.22
CA ARG A 227 -5.42 -8.92 2.05
C ARG A 227 -4.36 -7.83 1.95
N ALA A 228 -3.11 -8.23 1.73
CA ALA A 228 -1.99 -7.32 1.46
C ALA A 228 -0.94 -8.09 0.64
N ARG A 229 -1.01 -8.01 -0.68
CA ARG A 229 -0.22 -8.86 -1.59
C ARG A 229 0.28 -8.13 -2.82
N THR A 230 1.41 -8.58 -3.34
CA THR A 230 1.87 -8.16 -4.66
C THR A 230 1.12 -8.93 -5.74
N ARG A 231 0.75 -8.22 -6.81
CA ARG A 231 0.22 -8.79 -8.04
C ARG A 231 1.20 -8.49 -9.16
N TYR A 232 1.72 -9.53 -9.79
CA TYR A 232 2.55 -9.38 -10.98
C TYR A 232 1.66 -9.29 -12.21
N LEU A 233 1.94 -8.31 -13.06
CA LEU A 233 1.22 -8.10 -14.30
C LEU A 233 1.86 -8.99 -15.38
N PRO A 234 1.07 -9.67 -16.22
CA PRO A 234 1.61 -10.47 -17.31
C PRO A 234 2.40 -9.57 -18.27
N GLU A 235 3.51 -10.09 -18.83
CA GLU A 235 4.46 -9.34 -19.68
C GLU A 235 3.81 -8.55 -20.84
N ARG A 236 2.65 -9.01 -21.34
CA ARG A 236 1.90 -8.34 -22.41
C ARG A 236 1.26 -7.01 -22.00
N ALA A 237 1.06 -6.75 -20.71
CA ALA A 237 0.54 -5.47 -20.22
C ALA A 237 1.59 -4.34 -20.27
N ILE A 238 2.87 -4.69 -20.34
CA ILE A 238 4.00 -3.74 -20.28
C ILE A 238 4.20 -3.05 -21.64
N GLY A 239 3.99 -3.75 -22.75
CA GLY A 239 4.18 -3.24 -24.11
C GLY A 239 3.09 -2.27 -24.61
N ALA A 240 1.89 -2.30 -24.03
CA ALA A 240 0.81 -1.39 -24.44
C ALA A 240 1.01 0.05 -23.95
N THR A 241 1.73 0.23 -22.84
CA THR A 241 1.93 1.56 -22.23
C THR A 241 3.06 2.36 -22.90
N THR A 242 4.05 1.68 -23.50
CA THR A 242 5.13 2.33 -24.25
C THR A 242 4.78 2.59 -25.71
N ALA A 243 3.87 1.82 -26.31
CA ALA A 243 3.44 2.02 -27.69
C ALA A 243 2.61 3.31 -27.88
N SER A 244 1.88 3.77 -26.86
CA SER A 244 1.05 4.99 -26.96
C SER A 244 1.84 6.31 -26.92
N VAL A 245 3.16 6.29 -26.71
CA VAL A 245 4.00 7.49 -26.64
C VAL A 245 4.70 7.78 -27.98
N SER A 246 4.70 6.85 -28.94
CA SER A 246 5.47 6.97 -30.17
C SER A 246 4.71 7.55 -31.38
N ASP A 247 3.38 7.68 -31.33
CA ASP A 247 2.58 8.10 -32.50
C ASP A 247 2.21 9.60 -32.56
N ALA A 248 2.78 10.44 -31.68
CA ALA A 248 2.50 11.88 -31.68
C ALA A 248 3.57 12.77 -32.35
N ARG A 249 4.53 12.20 -33.10
CA ARG A 249 5.54 12.98 -33.85
C ARG A 249 5.61 12.56 -35.31
N SER A 250 4.57 12.86 -36.07
CA SER A 250 4.71 13.00 -37.53
C SER A 250 3.66 13.95 -38.09
N LEU A 251 3.88 15.25 -37.87
CA LEU A 251 3.26 16.32 -38.66
C LEU A 251 4.26 17.47 -38.76
N GLY A 252 4.63 17.84 -40.00
CA GLY A 252 4.96 19.22 -40.34
C GLY A 252 6.43 19.56 -40.57
N ASP A 253 6.76 19.63 -41.87
CA ASP A 253 7.50 20.72 -42.54
C ASP A 253 9.04 20.82 -42.46
N SER A 254 9.64 20.43 -43.59
CA SER A 254 10.24 21.32 -44.59
C SER A 254 11.10 22.51 -44.13
N SER A 255 12.32 22.51 -44.68
CA SER A 255 13.06 23.66 -45.25
C SER A 255 14.33 24.16 -44.55
N THR A 256 15.38 24.11 -45.37
CA THR A 256 16.54 25.03 -45.50
C THR A 256 17.57 25.07 -44.37
N SER A 257 18.79 24.66 -44.69
CA SER A 257 20.02 25.47 -44.52
C SER A 257 21.25 24.58 -44.67
N SER A 258 21.99 24.75 -45.76
CA SER A 258 23.41 24.36 -45.84
C SER A 258 24.28 25.58 -45.59
N PRO A 259 25.30 25.47 -44.74
CA PRO A 259 26.50 26.28 -44.92
C PRO A 259 27.79 25.44 -44.95
N ARG A 260 28.50 25.65 -46.07
CA ARG A 260 29.93 25.99 -46.20
C ARG A 260 30.96 25.25 -45.35
N ARG A 261 31.77 24.45 -46.05
CA ARG A 261 33.14 24.04 -45.66
C ARG A 261 34.11 25.23 -45.69
N PRO A 262 35.09 25.31 -44.78
CA PRO A 262 36.30 26.10 -44.99
C PRO A 262 37.45 25.21 -45.52
N ALA A 263 38.20 25.72 -46.48
CA ALA A 263 39.55 25.28 -46.79
C ALA A 263 40.33 26.51 -47.30
N GLU A 264 41.05 27.14 -46.40
CA GLU A 264 42.08 28.15 -46.70
C GLU A 264 43.44 27.45 -46.72
N THR A 265 44.14 27.55 -47.86
CA THR A 265 45.58 27.30 -47.95
C THR A 265 46.21 28.33 -48.89
N GLN A 266 47.08 29.16 -48.30
CA GLN A 266 48.33 29.77 -48.82
C GLN A 266 48.36 30.71 -50.04
N ILE A 267 48.63 32.00 -49.73
CA ILE A 267 49.83 32.82 -50.09
C ILE A 267 50.45 32.62 -51.49
N VAL A 268 50.61 33.71 -52.26
CA VAL A 268 51.89 34.29 -52.75
C VAL A 268 51.63 35.67 -53.40
N SER A 269 52.41 36.67 -52.94
CA SER A 269 52.84 37.97 -53.52
C SER A 269 51.84 38.92 -54.19
#